data_AF-A0A934ZJV9-F1
#
_entry.id   AF-A0A934ZJV9-F1
#
_cell.length_a   1.000
_cell.length_b   1.000
_cell.length_c   1.000
_cell.angle_alpha   90.00
_cell.angle_beta   90.00
_cell.angle_gamma   90.00
#
_symmetry.space_group_name_H-M   'P 1'
#
loop_
_entity.id
_entity.type
_entity.pdbx_description
1 polymer ?
#
loop_
_entity_poly.entity_id
_entity_poly.type
_entity_poly.pdbx_seq_one_letter_code
_entity_poly.pdbx_strand_id
1 'polypeptide(L)'
;MSFVDEVKSAIQGVERTQSTHPAFALLAVVRDLAEGLSDESVRAVARGMGDPRRVGLYLHPAHRPQRGQYLLTFFFDGEGVTVSGEKSIRYTDPEGLKKWLIDFVTLPAFIESLQILREEATRPVEARLRRSAALAYSQGDVMVEVSAADQKKLDETAAYCPSKRRQAGRLPRQRDL
;
A
#
# COMPACT_ATOMS: atom_id res chain seq x y z
N MET A 1 -21.27 -7.88 9.25
CA MET A 1 -20.07 -8.73 9.20
C MET A 1 -18.96 -8.04 9.97
N SER A 2 -18.14 -8.77 10.73
CA SER A 2 -16.96 -8.19 11.37
C SER A 2 -15.86 -7.98 10.33
N PHE A 3 -15.07 -6.92 10.46
CA PHE A 3 -13.88 -6.68 9.62
C PHE A 3 -12.93 -7.90 9.60
N VAL A 4 -12.82 -8.58 10.75
CA VAL A 4 -12.04 -9.82 10.86
C VAL A 4 -12.58 -10.92 9.96
N ASP A 5 -13.91 -11.00 9.79
CA ASP A 5 -14.54 -12.00 8.92
C ASP A 5 -14.35 -11.67 7.44
N GLU A 6 -14.32 -10.38 7.09
CA GLU A 6 -14.05 -9.90 5.74
C GLU A 6 -12.60 -10.17 5.33
N VAL A 7 -11.63 -9.85 6.20
CA VAL A 7 -10.21 -10.17 5.97
C VAL A 7 -9.99 -11.68 5.90
N LYS A 8 -10.61 -12.46 6.80
CA LYS A 8 -10.55 -13.92 6.71
C LYS A 8 -11.12 -14.44 5.40
N SER A 9 -12.24 -13.90 4.92
CA SER A 9 -12.87 -14.30 3.67
C SER A 9 -12.00 -13.95 2.45
N ALA A 10 -11.40 -12.75 2.43
CA ALA A 10 -10.49 -12.32 1.37
C ALA A 10 -9.25 -13.23 1.27
N ILE A 11 -8.66 -13.59 2.41
CA ILE A 11 -7.51 -14.51 2.46
C ILE A 11 -7.95 -15.97 2.15
N GLN A 12 -9.18 -16.36 2.49
CA GLN A 12 -9.72 -17.70 2.21
C GLN A 12 -10.12 -17.94 0.75
N GLY A 13 -10.53 -16.89 0.01
CA GLY A 13 -10.91 -16.97 -1.41
C GLY A 13 -9.78 -17.23 -2.40
N VAL A 14 -8.54 -17.39 -1.92
CA VAL A 14 -7.36 -17.64 -2.74
C VAL A 14 -7.37 -19.08 -3.25
N GLU A 15 -7.89 -19.27 -4.46
CA GLU A 15 -7.68 -20.51 -5.22
C GLU A 15 -6.20 -20.67 -5.58
N ARG A 16 -5.69 -21.88 -5.35
CA ARG A 16 -4.30 -22.31 -5.56
C ARG A 16 -3.77 -21.88 -6.92
N THR A 17 -3.04 -20.77 -6.99
CA THR A 17 -2.20 -20.48 -8.14
C THR A 17 -1.03 -21.45 -8.07
N GLN A 18 -1.06 -22.50 -8.90
CA GLN A 18 0.01 -23.50 -9.02
C GLN A 18 1.27 -22.86 -9.62
N SER A 19 2.00 -22.10 -8.81
CA SER A 19 3.36 -21.67 -9.12
C SER A 19 4.35 -22.76 -8.71
N THR A 20 5.21 -23.15 -9.63
CA THR A 20 6.24 -24.19 -9.43
C THR A 20 7.36 -23.76 -8.48
N HIS A 21 7.47 -22.48 -8.11
CA HIS A 21 8.46 -21.99 -7.15
C HIS A 21 7.80 -21.62 -5.81
N PRO A 22 8.27 -22.17 -4.67
CA PRO A 22 7.65 -21.97 -3.35
C PRO A 22 7.60 -20.49 -2.91
N ALA A 23 8.64 -19.72 -3.24
CA ALA A 23 8.68 -18.28 -2.93
C ALA A 23 7.56 -17.46 -3.59
N PHE A 24 7.09 -17.83 -4.78
CA PHE A 24 5.97 -17.12 -5.43
C PHE A 24 4.64 -17.40 -4.74
N ALA A 25 4.42 -18.63 -4.27
CA ALA A 25 3.21 -18.98 -3.52
C ALA A 25 3.17 -18.22 -2.17
N LEU A 26 4.31 -18.12 -1.48
CA LEU A 26 4.43 -17.34 -0.25
C LEU A 26 4.23 -15.84 -0.49
N LEU A 27 4.78 -15.31 -1.60
CA LEU A 27 4.57 -13.91 -1.98
C LEU A 27 3.12 -13.61 -2.34
N ALA A 28 2.41 -14.56 -2.97
CA ALA A 28 0.99 -14.44 -3.28
C ALA A 28 0.19 -14.22 -1.98
N VAL A 29 0.40 -15.04 -0.95
CA VAL A 29 -0.25 -14.87 0.36
C VAL A 29 -0.07 -13.46 0.93
N VAL A 30 1.14 -12.88 0.82
CA VAL A 30 1.40 -11.51 1.31
C VAL A 30 0.66 -10.46 0.48
N ARG A 31 0.55 -10.65 -0.83
CA ARG A 31 -0.19 -9.75 -1.72
C ARG A 31 -1.70 -9.85 -1.48
N ASP A 32 -2.23 -11.06 -1.34
CA ASP A 32 -3.64 -11.31 -1.08
C ASP A 32 -4.05 -10.71 0.27
N LEU A 33 -3.17 -10.79 1.28
CA LEU A 33 -3.37 -10.08 2.54
C LEU A 33 -3.44 -8.55 2.33
N ALA A 34 -2.51 -7.97 1.56
CA ALA A 34 -2.54 -6.54 1.28
C ALA A 34 -3.83 -6.14 0.52
N GLU A 35 -4.31 -6.98 -0.37
CA GLU A 35 -5.60 -6.75 -1.05
C GLU A 35 -6.76 -6.82 -0.05
N GLY A 36 -6.83 -7.85 0.77
CA GLY A 36 -7.88 -8.02 1.79
C GLY A 36 -7.86 -6.97 2.91
N LEU A 37 -6.73 -6.33 3.17
CA LEU A 37 -6.60 -5.21 4.11
C LEU A 37 -6.95 -3.86 3.48
N SER A 38 -7.07 -3.79 2.16
CA SER A 38 -7.38 -2.55 1.47
C SER A 38 -8.89 -2.33 1.38
N ASP A 39 -9.33 -1.12 1.69
CA ASP A 39 -10.71 -0.66 1.54
C ASP A 39 -10.73 0.82 1.09
N GLU A 40 -11.89 1.47 1.12
CA GLU A 40 -12.01 2.89 0.73
C GLU A 40 -11.24 3.85 1.66
N SER A 41 -10.95 3.44 2.89
CA SER A 41 -10.34 4.25 3.94
C SER A 41 -8.86 3.95 4.16
N VAL A 42 -8.41 2.73 3.87
CA VAL A 42 -7.02 2.30 4.04
C VAL A 42 -6.55 1.57 2.79
N ARG A 43 -5.37 1.93 2.32
CA ARG A 43 -4.67 1.24 1.24
C ARG A 43 -3.50 0.45 1.82
N ALA A 44 -3.53 -0.87 1.70
CA ALA A 44 -2.41 -1.73 2.01
C ALA A 44 -1.59 -2.05 0.74
N VAL A 45 -0.27 -2.09 0.86
CA VAL A 45 0.64 -2.32 -0.27
C VAL A 45 1.78 -3.23 0.15
N ALA A 46 1.94 -4.34 -0.57
CA ALA A 46 3.16 -5.13 -0.57
C ALA A 46 4.11 -4.62 -1.67
N ARG A 47 5.27 -4.07 -1.30
CA ARG A 47 6.26 -3.53 -2.28
C ARG A 47 7.69 -3.94 -1.96
N GLY A 48 8.52 -4.01 -2.99
CA GLY A 48 9.96 -4.29 -2.85
C GLY A 48 10.70 -3.20 -2.06
N MET A 49 11.72 -3.59 -1.30
CA MET A 49 12.50 -2.69 -0.43
C MET A 49 13.96 -2.52 -0.89
N GLY A 50 14.18 -2.42 -2.19
CA GLY A 50 15.52 -2.22 -2.80
C GLY A 50 16.32 -3.52 -3.02
N ASP A 51 16.07 -4.55 -2.22
CA ASP A 51 16.54 -5.92 -2.45
C ASP A 51 15.39 -6.73 -3.13
N PRO A 52 15.64 -7.45 -4.24
CA PRO A 52 14.62 -8.24 -4.93
C PRO A 52 13.99 -9.33 -4.06
N ARG A 53 14.66 -9.73 -2.97
CA ARG A 53 14.17 -10.71 -1.99
C ARG A 53 13.39 -10.08 -0.84
N ARG A 54 13.39 -8.75 -0.71
CA ARG A 54 12.74 -8.05 0.40
C ARG A 54 11.46 -7.39 -0.06
N VAL A 55 10.37 -7.74 0.60
CA VAL A 55 9.06 -7.11 0.44
C VAL A 55 8.62 -6.55 1.77
N GLY A 56 8.15 -5.31 1.77
CA GLY A 56 7.53 -4.67 2.93
C GLY A 56 6.01 -4.57 2.75
N LEU A 57 5.27 -4.82 3.82
CA LEU A 57 3.84 -4.53 3.90
C LEU A 57 3.64 -3.18 4.59
N TYR A 58 2.96 -2.28 3.89
CA TYR A 58 2.68 -0.91 4.33
C TYR A 58 1.17 -0.67 4.34
N LEU A 59 0.67 0.06 5.32
CA LEU A 59 -0.68 0.61 5.33
C LEU A 59 -0.63 2.12 5.14
N HIS A 60 -1.53 2.65 4.35
CA HIS A 60 -1.68 4.09 4.14
C HIS A 60 -3.13 4.48 4.37
N PRO A 61 -3.40 5.58 5.10
CA PRO A 61 -4.74 6.16 5.07
C PRO A 61 -5.05 6.63 3.66
N ALA A 62 -6.31 6.52 3.24
CA ALA A 62 -6.76 6.99 1.95
C ALA A 62 -6.38 8.46 1.75
N HIS A 63 -5.96 8.78 0.51
CA HIS A 63 -5.56 10.12 0.09
C HIS A 63 -4.35 10.75 0.82
N ARG A 64 -3.75 10.05 1.79
CA ARG A 64 -2.68 10.56 2.66
C ARG A 64 -1.49 9.60 2.76
N PRO A 65 -0.86 9.22 1.62
CA PRO A 65 0.19 8.20 1.59
C PRO A 65 1.40 8.52 2.48
N GLN A 66 1.69 9.79 2.72
CA GLN A 66 2.75 10.27 3.61
C GLN A 66 2.54 9.94 5.09
N ARG A 67 1.32 9.59 5.50
CA ARG A 67 0.98 9.16 6.87
C ARG A 67 0.96 7.64 7.02
N GLY A 68 1.56 6.93 6.06
CA GLY A 68 1.58 5.47 6.09
C GLY A 68 2.38 4.89 7.26
N GLN A 69 1.98 3.70 7.67
CA GLN A 69 2.66 2.89 8.67
C GLN A 69 3.29 1.67 8.01
N TYR A 70 4.45 1.29 8.55
CA TYR A 70 5.15 0.07 8.17
C TYR A 70 4.75 -1.06 9.12
N LEU A 71 4.36 -2.21 8.57
CA LEU A 71 3.92 -3.35 9.38
C LEU A 71 4.99 -4.42 9.51
N LEU A 72 5.38 -5.01 8.38
CA LEU A 72 6.17 -6.25 8.35
C LEU A 72 7.18 -6.22 7.21
N THR A 73 8.34 -6.84 7.45
CA THR A 73 9.31 -7.21 6.41
C THR A 73 9.22 -8.69 6.11
N PHE A 74 9.22 -9.03 4.83
CA PHE A 74 9.31 -10.39 4.32
C PHE A 74 10.61 -10.54 3.54
N PHE A 75 11.45 -11.48 3.93
CA PHE A 75 12.65 -11.87 3.20
C PHE A 75 12.44 -13.24 2.57
N PHE A 76 12.37 -13.29 1.25
CA PHE A 76 12.16 -14.51 0.48
C PHE A 76 13.50 -15.09 0.02
N ASP A 77 13.72 -16.36 0.30
CA ASP A 77 14.80 -17.12 -0.29
C ASP A 77 14.27 -18.29 -1.13
N GLY A 78 15.18 -19.12 -1.65
CA GLY A 78 14.80 -20.26 -2.50
C GLY A 78 13.94 -21.31 -1.80
N GLU A 79 13.92 -21.31 -0.47
CA GLU A 79 13.30 -22.36 0.35
C GLU A 79 12.07 -21.86 1.13
N GLY A 80 11.95 -20.55 1.35
CA GLY A 80 10.83 -20.01 2.11
C GLY A 80 10.86 -18.50 2.29
N VAL A 81 10.16 -18.05 3.33
CA VAL A 81 10.09 -16.64 3.73
C VAL A 81 10.41 -16.51 5.21
N THR A 82 11.23 -15.52 5.54
CA THR A 82 11.42 -15.05 6.91
C THR A 82 10.67 -13.76 7.11
N VAL A 83 9.72 -13.76 8.05
CA VAL A 83 9.01 -12.56 8.47
C VAL A 83 9.79 -11.93 9.61
N SER A 84 10.18 -10.65 9.44
CA SER A 84 10.89 -9.88 10.46
C SER A 84 9.91 -8.99 11.21
N GLY A 85 9.85 -9.19 12.54
CA GLY A 85 9.12 -8.39 13.51
C GLY A 85 9.89 -8.38 14.84
N GLU A 86 9.20 -8.45 15.99
CA GLU A 86 9.87 -8.60 17.31
C GLU A 86 10.73 -9.87 17.39
N LYS A 87 10.26 -10.96 16.77
CA LYS A 87 11.02 -12.18 16.53
C LYS A 87 10.94 -12.54 15.06
N SER A 88 12.05 -12.99 14.50
CA SER A 88 12.09 -13.48 13.12
C SER A 88 11.54 -14.91 13.07
N ILE A 89 10.52 -15.15 12.25
CA ILE A 89 9.89 -16.47 12.08
C ILE A 89 10.00 -16.88 10.62
N ARG A 90 10.36 -18.14 10.37
CA ARG A 90 10.51 -18.71 9.03
C ARG A 90 9.32 -19.59 8.69
N TYR A 91 8.81 -19.45 7.48
CA TYR A 91 7.76 -20.28 6.89
C TYR A 91 8.25 -20.84 5.56
N THR A 92 8.01 -22.13 5.35
CA THR A 92 8.32 -22.83 4.09
C THR A 92 7.05 -23.19 3.31
N ASP A 93 5.88 -23.09 3.95
CA ASP A 93 4.59 -23.41 3.37
C ASP A 93 3.60 -22.22 3.43
N PRO A 94 2.77 -22.03 2.39
CA PRO A 94 1.81 -20.93 2.33
C PRO A 94 0.73 -20.95 3.43
N GLU A 95 0.26 -22.13 3.84
CA GLU A 95 -0.84 -22.25 4.81
C GLU A 95 -0.40 -21.83 6.23
N GLY A 96 0.81 -22.21 6.63
CA GLY A 96 1.42 -21.79 7.90
C GLY A 96 1.62 -20.28 7.96
N LEU A 97 2.13 -19.68 6.88
CA LEU A 97 2.26 -18.23 6.76
C LEU A 97 0.89 -17.55 6.84
N LYS A 98 -0.09 -18.05 6.09
CA LYS A 98 -1.46 -17.54 6.05
C LYS A 98 -2.11 -17.54 7.43
N LYS A 99 -2.04 -18.66 8.15
CA LYS A 99 -2.57 -18.77 9.50
C LYS A 99 -1.94 -17.74 10.44
N TRP A 100 -0.63 -17.62 10.41
CA TRP A 100 0.07 -16.65 11.25
C TRP A 100 -0.30 -15.20 10.91
N LEU A 101 -0.43 -14.87 9.62
CA LEU A 101 -0.87 -13.53 9.20
C LEU A 101 -2.30 -13.22 9.65
N ILE A 102 -3.21 -14.20 9.61
CA ILE A 102 -4.55 -14.05 10.16
C ILE A 102 -4.48 -13.76 11.66
N ASP A 103 -3.71 -14.54 12.41
CA ASP A 103 -3.56 -14.33 13.85
C ASP A 103 -2.98 -12.93 14.13
N PHE A 104 -1.98 -12.48 13.36
CA PHE A 104 -1.37 -11.16 13.46
C PHE A 104 -2.39 -10.02 13.25
N VAL A 105 -3.20 -10.06 12.19
CA VAL A 105 -4.18 -8.99 11.92
C VAL A 105 -5.37 -9.00 12.88
N THR A 106 -5.53 -10.07 13.66
CA THR A 106 -6.53 -10.13 14.74
C THR A 106 -6.02 -9.61 16.09
N LEU A 107 -4.74 -9.25 16.20
CA LEU A 107 -4.21 -8.67 17.43
C LEU A 107 -4.88 -7.33 17.74
N PRO A 108 -5.25 -7.05 19.01
CA PRO A 108 -5.87 -5.78 19.39
C PRO A 108 -5.06 -4.55 18.94
N ALA A 109 -3.74 -4.59 19.13
CA ALA A 109 -2.85 -3.49 18.73
C ALA A 109 -2.86 -3.23 17.20
N PHE A 110 -3.04 -4.28 16.39
CA PHE A 110 -3.19 -4.13 14.94
C PHE A 110 -4.52 -3.45 14.61
N ILE A 111 -5.61 -3.89 15.24
CA ILE A 111 -6.94 -3.33 15.04
C ILE A 111 -6.98 -1.85 15.44
N GLU A 112 -6.37 -1.49 16.57
CA GLU A 112 -6.22 -0.11 17.03
C GLU A 112 -5.42 0.73 16.03
N SER A 113 -4.29 0.21 15.55
CA SER A 113 -3.47 0.90 14.54
C SER A 113 -4.26 1.15 13.25
N LEU A 114 -5.05 0.16 12.81
CA LEU A 114 -5.91 0.30 11.64
C LEU A 114 -7.01 1.35 11.86
N GLN A 115 -7.63 1.39 13.05
CA GLN A 115 -8.63 2.41 13.39
C GLN A 115 -8.04 3.82 13.32
N ILE A 116 -6.83 4.04 13.85
CA ILE A 116 -6.13 5.32 13.75
C ILE A 116 -5.93 5.73 12.28
N LEU A 117 -5.55 4.80 11.41
CA LEU A 117 -5.40 5.08 9.98
C LEU A 117 -6.74 5.43 9.33
N ARG A 118 -7.82 4.74 9.69
CA ARG A 118 -9.17 5.05 9.21
C ARG A 118 -9.62 6.44 9.65
N GLU A 119 -9.34 6.83 10.90
CA GLU A 119 -9.61 8.18 11.39
C GLU A 119 -8.80 9.23 10.61
N GLU A 120 -7.51 8.98 10.38
CA GLU A 120 -6.65 9.88 9.58
C GLU A 120 -7.14 10.04 8.14
N ALA A 121 -7.80 9.03 7.57
CA ALA A 121 -8.39 9.08 6.23
C ALA A 121 -9.60 10.04 6.14
N THR A 122 -10.27 10.32 7.27
CA THR A 122 -11.41 11.26 7.30
C THR A 122 -10.98 12.72 7.37
N ARG A 123 -9.71 12.99 7.72
CA ARG A 123 -9.23 14.36 7.95
C ARG A 123 -8.89 15.07 6.63
N PRO A 124 -9.09 16.40 6.54
CA PRO A 124 -8.79 17.17 5.34
C PRO A 124 -7.32 17.05 4.91
N VAL A 125 -7.06 16.96 3.60
CA VAL A 125 -5.69 16.90 3.05
C VAL A 125 -5.24 18.30 2.64
N GLU A 126 -3.99 18.65 2.95
CA GLU A 126 -3.38 19.85 2.40
C GLU A 126 -3.10 19.65 0.90
N ALA A 127 -3.69 20.52 0.08
CA ALA A 127 -3.48 20.56 -1.35
C ALA A 127 -2.94 21.93 -1.78
N ARG A 128 -2.43 21.98 -3.01
CA ARG A 128 -1.96 23.23 -3.64
C ARG A 128 -2.87 23.58 -4.81
N LEU A 129 -3.49 24.75 -4.71
CA LEU A 129 -4.19 25.35 -5.83
C LEU A 129 -3.18 26.14 -6.67
N ARG A 130 -2.89 25.64 -7.88
CA ARG A 130 -1.99 26.31 -8.82
C ARG A 130 -2.73 27.42 -9.56
N ARG A 131 -2.19 28.64 -9.52
CA ARG A 131 -2.75 29.80 -10.21
C ARG A 131 -2.46 29.80 -11.72
N SER A 132 -1.39 29.13 -12.14
CA SER A 132 -0.97 29.02 -13.55
C SER A 132 -0.68 27.57 -13.92
N ALA A 133 -0.99 27.20 -15.16
CA ALA A 133 -0.70 25.89 -15.74
C ALA A 133 0.80 25.66 -16.01
N ALA A 134 1.67 26.63 -15.72
CA ALA A 134 3.12 26.48 -15.86
C ALA A 134 3.63 25.34 -14.97
N LEU A 135 4.48 24.49 -15.54
CA LEU A 135 4.95 23.23 -14.92
C LEU A 135 5.93 23.45 -13.75
N ALA A 136 6.39 24.68 -13.52
CA ALA A 136 7.28 25.05 -12.41
C ALA A 136 6.50 25.78 -11.31
N TYR A 137 7.00 25.70 -10.06
CA TYR A 137 6.47 26.42 -8.91
C TYR A 137 6.17 27.88 -9.27
N SER A 138 4.90 28.27 -9.25
CA SER A 138 4.49 29.62 -9.60
C SER A 138 4.41 30.47 -8.33
N GLN A 139 4.97 31.69 -8.37
CA GLN A 139 4.68 32.66 -7.31
C GLN A 139 3.17 32.94 -7.34
N GLY A 140 2.45 32.44 -6.34
CA GLY A 140 0.99 32.56 -6.26
C GLY A 140 0.23 31.24 -6.07
N ASP A 141 0.92 30.10 -5.93
CA ASP A 141 0.28 28.87 -5.45
C ASP A 141 -0.23 29.08 -4.01
N VAL A 142 -1.46 28.66 -3.74
CA VAL A 142 -2.11 28.79 -2.42
C VAL A 142 -2.30 27.39 -1.82
N MET A 143 -1.94 27.24 -0.55
CA MET A 143 -2.26 26.04 0.23
C MET A 143 -3.74 26.07 0.60
N VAL A 144 -4.45 24.98 0.33
CA VAL A 144 -5.86 24.81 0.67
C VAL A 144 -6.06 23.48 1.36
N GLU A 145 -7.09 23.39 2.19
CA GLU A 145 -7.52 22.11 2.74
C GLU A 145 -8.64 21.55 1.87
N VAL A 146 -8.52 20.27 1.51
CA VAL A 146 -9.52 19.54 0.72
C VAL A 146 -10.14 18.48 1.63
N SER A 147 -11.46 18.49 1.73
CA SER A 147 -12.18 17.47 2.49
C SER A 147 -11.93 16.07 1.92
N ALA A 148 -12.03 15.03 2.73
CA ALA A 148 -11.89 13.65 2.25
C ALA A 148 -12.89 13.32 1.13
N ALA A 149 -14.13 13.83 1.22
CA ALA A 149 -15.16 13.63 0.21
C ALA A 149 -14.82 14.28 -1.14
N ASP A 150 -14.25 15.50 -1.12
CA ASP A 150 -13.85 16.17 -2.35
C ASP A 150 -12.57 15.56 -2.93
N GLN A 151 -11.66 15.08 -2.08
CA GLN A 151 -10.46 14.37 -2.52
C GLN A 151 -10.81 13.04 -3.21
N LYS A 152 -11.82 12.30 -2.72
CA LYS A 152 -12.35 11.11 -3.42
C LYS A 152 -12.82 11.43 -4.84
N LYS A 153 -13.61 12.51 -5.01
CA LYS A 153 -14.06 12.97 -6.34
C LYS A 153 -12.90 13.37 -7.25
N LEU A 154 -11.88 14.05 -6.71
CA LEU A 154 -10.69 14.44 -7.46
C LEU A 154 -9.90 13.22 -7.95
N ASP A 155 -9.76 12.20 -7.10
CA ASP A 155 -9.06 10.96 -7.44
C ASP A 155 -9.78 10.18 -8.54
N GLU A 156 -11.12 10.08 -8.47
CA GLU A 156 -11.96 9.47 -9.51
C GLU A 156 -11.83 10.22 -10.85
N THR A 157 -11.84 11.56 -10.81
CA THR A 157 -11.68 12.40 -12.00
C THR A 157 -10.28 12.27 -12.61
N ALA A 158 -9.25 12.17 -11.78
CA ALA A 158 -7.87 11.97 -12.22
C ALA A 158 -7.65 10.59 -12.86
N ALA A 159 -8.34 9.54 -12.37
CA ALA A 159 -8.29 8.21 -12.95
C ALA A 159 -8.92 8.16 -14.36
N TYR A 160 -9.94 8.99 -14.63
CA TYR A 160 -10.61 9.09 -15.92
C TYR A 160 -9.77 9.79 -17.02
N CYS A 161 -8.67 10.47 -16.66
CA CYS A 161 -7.81 11.19 -17.61
C CYS A 161 -6.35 10.67 -17.61
N PRO A 162 -6.09 9.43 -18.08
CA PRO A 162 -4.75 8.82 -18.08
C PRO A 162 -3.77 9.46 -19.07
N SER A 163 -4.23 10.33 -19.99
CA SER A 163 -3.44 10.86 -21.11
C SER A 163 -2.41 11.94 -20.75
N LYS A 164 -2.27 12.34 -19.47
CA LYS A 164 -1.31 13.39 -19.07
C LYS A 164 -0.20 12.95 -18.09
N ARG A 165 -0.11 11.66 -17.71
CA ARG A 165 0.95 11.18 -16.79
C ARG A 165 2.25 10.69 -17.45
N ARG A 166 2.31 10.57 -18.78
CA ARG A 166 3.51 10.14 -19.51
C ARG A 166 4.03 11.21 -20.47
N GLN A 167 4.43 12.39 -19.98
CA GLN A 167 5.31 13.30 -20.72
C GLN A 167 5.73 14.48 -19.82
N ALA A 168 6.44 14.19 -18.73
CA ALA A 168 7.17 15.21 -18.01
C ALA A 168 8.55 14.66 -17.61
N GLY A 169 9.54 14.91 -18.46
CA GLY A 169 10.93 15.06 -18.00
C GLY A 169 11.95 13.97 -18.35
N ARG A 170 12.17 13.69 -19.64
CA ARG A 170 13.55 13.58 -20.15
C ARG A 170 13.77 14.71 -21.16
N LEU A 171 14.19 15.86 -20.66
CA LEU A 171 14.83 16.85 -21.53
C LEU A 171 16.27 16.38 -21.77
N PRO A 172 16.75 16.35 -23.02
CA PRO A 172 18.15 16.05 -23.31
C PRO A 172 19.04 17.14 -22.69
N ARG A 173 20.10 16.74 -21.99
CA ARG A 173 21.19 17.65 -21.63
C ARG A 173 21.86 18.10 -22.93
N GLN A 174 21.52 19.30 -23.43
CA GLN A 174 22.42 20.02 -24.30
C GLN A 174 23.67 20.33 -23.48
N ARG A 175 24.76 19.64 -23.82
CA ARG A 175 26.12 20.11 -23.52
C ARG A 175 26.46 21.07 -24.63
N ASP A 176 26.74 22.31 -24.29
CA ASP A 176 27.62 23.17 -25.06
C ASP A 176 28.48 23.98 -24.09
N LEU A 177 29.76 24.03 -24.46
CA LEU A 177 30.94 24.65 -23.85
C LEU A 177 31.62 23.84 -22.72
#